data_AF-A0A5M4D6I7-F1
#
_entry.id   AF-A0A5M4D6I7-F1
#
_cell.length_a   1.000
_cell.length_b   1.000
_cell.length_c   1.000
_cell.angle_alpha   90.00
_cell.angle_beta   90.00
_cell.angle_gamma   90.00
#
_symmetry.space_group_name_H-M   'P 1'
#
loop_
_entity.id
_entity.type
_entity.pdbx_description
1 polymer ?
#
loop_
_entity_poly.entity_id
_entity_poly.type
_entity_poly.pdbx_seq_one_letter_code
_entity_poly.pdbx_strand_id
1 'polypeptide(L)'
;MANVLPSSREDMIAWFADRDTDWAAAPTAIGLTAAQVTQLTAMVTAAQTALGNATAARIASKDATVSYHITADALRTFGSDLIKVIKAYAESTNNPTVYSTASIPPPAPPSPAGPPAQPTDLAAQLLPGGGLRLTWKGTIAQKAYFSVYRRAEGQTAFSLLDSPATKSFDDLTIPAGANSVTYFIQARRDDFRVDSAYFQVNFGSGAGAVVTTLSMAA
;
A
#
# COMPACT_ATOMS: atom_id res chain seq x y z
N MET A 1 -47.24 -21.28 -26.63
CA MET A 1 -48.30 -20.36 -26.18
C MET A 1 -47.62 -19.16 -25.54
N ALA A 2 -47.95 -17.94 -25.98
CA ALA A 2 -47.37 -16.74 -25.37
C ALA A 2 -47.87 -16.61 -23.93
N ASN A 3 -46.98 -16.36 -22.98
CA ASN A 3 -47.36 -16.14 -21.59
C ASN A 3 -48.02 -14.75 -21.50
N VAL A 4 -49.34 -14.72 -21.29
CA VAL A 4 -50.14 -13.48 -21.27
C VAL A 4 -49.88 -12.64 -20.02
N LEU A 5 -49.47 -13.30 -18.93
CA LEU A 5 -49.17 -12.67 -17.65
C LEU A 5 -47.68 -12.36 -17.53
N PRO A 6 -47.29 -11.14 -17.13
CA PRO A 6 -45.89 -10.81 -16.85
C PRO A 6 -45.28 -11.69 -15.76
N SER A 7 -43.98 -11.96 -15.87
CA SER A 7 -43.26 -12.83 -14.92
C SER A 7 -42.83 -12.13 -13.64
N SER A 8 -42.60 -10.81 -13.68
CA SER A 8 -42.27 -10.05 -12.48
C SER A 8 -43.55 -9.68 -11.73
N ARG A 9 -43.49 -9.64 -10.39
CA ARG A 9 -44.64 -9.28 -9.57
C ARG A 9 -45.06 -7.82 -9.77
N GLU A 10 -44.09 -6.95 -10.01
CA GLU A 10 -44.34 -5.51 -10.24
C GLU A 10 -45.08 -5.30 -11.56
N ASP A 11 -44.62 -5.94 -12.64
CA ASP A 11 -45.27 -5.88 -13.95
C ASP A 11 -46.63 -6.57 -13.92
N MET A 12 -46.77 -7.67 -13.16
CA MET A 12 -48.04 -8.37 -12.97
C MET A 12 -49.08 -7.45 -12.29
N ILE A 13 -48.68 -6.73 -11.24
CA ILE A 13 -49.56 -5.78 -10.54
C ILE A 13 -50.00 -4.66 -11.49
N ALA A 14 -49.08 -4.07 -12.25
CA ALA A 14 -49.40 -3.05 -13.25
C ALA A 14 -50.34 -3.57 -14.34
N TRP A 15 -50.05 -4.77 -14.86
CA TRP A 15 -50.84 -5.40 -15.92
C TRP A 15 -52.29 -5.67 -15.52
N PHE A 16 -52.53 -6.09 -14.28
CA PHE A 16 -53.89 -6.24 -13.75
C PHE A 16 -54.54 -4.89 -13.46
N ALA A 17 -53.80 -3.91 -12.97
CA ALA A 17 -54.32 -2.56 -12.74
C ALA A 17 -54.84 -1.90 -14.03
N ASP A 18 -54.10 -2.06 -15.14
CA ASP A 18 -54.50 -1.51 -16.44
C ASP A 18 -55.79 -2.15 -16.97
N ARG A 19 -55.98 -3.45 -16.74
CA ARG A 19 -57.12 -4.23 -17.25
C ARG A 19 -58.35 -4.18 -16.37
N ASP A 20 -58.19 -3.89 -15.09
CA ASP A 20 -59.30 -3.82 -14.13
C ASP A 20 -60.39 -2.86 -14.61
N THR A 21 -60.01 -1.73 -15.20
CA THR A 21 -60.92 -0.73 -15.77
C THR A 21 -61.79 -1.30 -16.90
N ASP A 22 -61.17 -1.98 -17.88
CA ASP A 22 -61.89 -2.56 -19.03
C ASP A 22 -62.76 -3.75 -18.62
N TRP A 23 -62.27 -4.58 -17.69
CA TRP A 23 -63.02 -5.73 -17.18
C TRP A 23 -64.20 -5.30 -16.30
N ALA A 24 -64.09 -4.17 -15.60
CA ALA A 24 -65.19 -3.56 -14.85
C ALA A 24 -66.26 -2.94 -15.74
N ALA A 25 -65.91 -2.48 -16.96
CA ALA A 25 -66.86 -1.83 -17.86
C ALA A 25 -67.92 -2.79 -18.44
N ALA A 26 -67.54 -4.05 -18.74
CA ALA A 26 -68.45 -5.05 -19.32
C ALA A 26 -68.14 -6.49 -18.87
N PRO A 27 -68.20 -6.80 -17.56
CA PRO A 27 -67.73 -8.08 -17.02
C PRO A 27 -68.44 -9.30 -17.60
N THR A 28 -69.75 -9.23 -17.83
CA THR A 28 -70.54 -10.35 -18.37
C THR A 28 -70.23 -10.64 -19.84
N ALA A 29 -69.78 -9.64 -20.61
CA ALA A 29 -69.39 -9.82 -22.01
C ALA A 29 -68.11 -10.66 -22.16
N ILE A 30 -67.31 -10.76 -21.10
CA ILE A 30 -66.06 -11.55 -21.02
C ILE A 30 -66.18 -12.76 -20.08
N GLY A 31 -67.39 -13.11 -19.65
CA GLY A 31 -67.65 -14.27 -18.80
C GLY A 31 -67.27 -14.10 -17.32
N LEU A 32 -67.03 -12.87 -16.87
CA LEU A 32 -66.80 -12.55 -15.46
C LEU A 32 -68.08 -12.08 -14.76
N THR A 33 -68.11 -12.25 -13.45
CA THR A 33 -69.15 -11.68 -12.58
C THR A 33 -68.70 -10.36 -11.97
N ALA A 34 -69.65 -9.49 -11.62
CA ALA A 34 -69.35 -8.24 -10.92
C ALA A 34 -68.63 -8.46 -9.58
N ALA A 35 -68.94 -9.56 -8.89
CA ALA A 35 -68.27 -9.93 -7.64
C ALA A 35 -66.79 -10.28 -7.85
N GLN A 36 -66.46 -11.00 -8.93
CA GLN A 36 -65.06 -11.33 -9.27
C GLN A 36 -64.26 -10.07 -9.61
N VAL A 37 -64.83 -9.13 -10.37
CA VAL A 37 -64.13 -7.88 -10.69
C VAL A 37 -63.94 -7.02 -9.43
N THR A 38 -64.95 -6.92 -8.57
CA THR A 38 -64.81 -6.21 -7.28
C THR A 38 -63.69 -6.79 -6.41
N GLN A 39 -63.57 -8.13 -6.40
CA GLN A 39 -62.49 -8.81 -5.69
C GLN A 39 -61.12 -8.51 -6.33
N LEU A 40 -61.03 -8.49 -7.66
CA LEU A 40 -59.81 -8.14 -8.38
C LEU A 40 -59.36 -6.70 -8.06
N THR A 41 -60.26 -5.72 -8.14
CA THR A 41 -59.98 -4.32 -7.80
C THR A 41 -59.42 -4.18 -6.38
N ALA A 42 -60.01 -4.89 -5.41
CA ALA A 42 -59.53 -4.91 -4.03
C ALA A 42 -58.12 -5.52 -3.92
N MET A 43 -57.86 -6.62 -4.63
CA MET A 43 -56.54 -7.27 -4.66
C MET A 43 -55.47 -6.40 -5.33
N VAL A 44 -55.79 -5.75 -6.45
CA VAL A 44 -54.88 -4.82 -7.14
C VAL A 44 -54.50 -3.66 -6.23
N THR A 45 -55.48 -3.03 -5.59
CA THR A 45 -55.25 -1.90 -4.65
C THR A 45 -54.37 -2.32 -3.47
N ALA A 46 -54.64 -3.49 -2.90
CA ALA A 46 -53.83 -4.04 -1.80
C ALA A 46 -52.39 -4.34 -2.26
N ALA A 47 -52.22 -4.89 -3.47
CA ALA A 47 -50.91 -5.23 -4.02
C ALA A 47 -50.08 -3.97 -4.37
N GLN A 48 -50.70 -2.94 -4.94
CA GLN A 48 -50.05 -1.64 -5.20
C GLN A 48 -49.58 -0.99 -3.89
N THR A 49 -50.42 -1.02 -2.86
CA THR A 49 -50.08 -0.50 -1.52
C THR A 49 -48.90 -1.27 -0.92
N ALA A 50 -48.93 -2.60 -0.99
CA ALA A 50 -47.83 -3.45 -0.50
C ALA A 50 -46.52 -3.20 -1.26
N LEU A 51 -46.58 -2.98 -2.59
CA LEU A 51 -45.42 -2.64 -3.40
C LEU A 51 -44.81 -1.30 -2.98
N GLY A 52 -45.64 -0.26 -2.80
CA GLY A 52 -45.20 1.05 -2.31
C GLY A 52 -44.55 0.98 -0.92
N ASN A 53 -45.14 0.21 -0.01
CA ASN A 53 -44.55 -0.02 1.32
C ASN A 53 -43.20 -0.75 1.24
N ALA A 54 -43.08 -1.74 0.36
CA ALA A 54 -41.84 -2.49 0.17
C ALA A 54 -40.72 -1.62 -0.42
N THR A 55 -41.01 -0.76 -1.41
CA THR A 55 -40.01 0.16 -1.97
C THR A 55 -39.60 1.23 -0.96
N ALA A 56 -40.55 1.81 -0.23
CA ALA A 56 -40.27 2.77 0.84
C ALA A 56 -39.38 2.15 1.93
N ALA A 57 -39.66 0.91 2.36
CA ALA A 57 -38.84 0.22 3.34
C ALA A 57 -37.40 -0.05 2.84
N ARG A 58 -37.22 -0.37 1.56
CA ARG A 58 -35.88 -0.55 0.95
C ARG A 58 -35.10 0.76 0.93
N ILE A 59 -35.76 1.89 0.63
CA ILE A 59 -35.14 3.21 0.66
C ILE A 59 -34.74 3.56 2.11
N ALA A 60 -35.69 3.46 3.05
CA ALA A 60 -35.44 3.73 4.46
C ALA A 60 -34.29 2.89 5.05
N SER A 61 -34.18 1.62 4.64
CA SER A 61 -33.06 0.76 5.05
C SER A 61 -31.70 1.26 4.53
N LYS A 62 -31.64 1.71 3.27
CA LYS A 62 -30.42 2.30 2.70
C LYS A 62 -30.05 3.59 3.42
N ASP A 63 -31.01 4.47 3.63
CA ASP A 63 -30.81 5.76 4.30
C ASP A 63 -30.35 5.56 5.76
N ALA A 64 -30.96 4.62 6.48
CA ALA A 64 -30.55 4.27 7.84
C ALA A 64 -29.10 3.74 7.89
N THR A 65 -28.69 2.97 6.87
CA THR A 65 -27.32 2.45 6.76
C THR A 65 -26.33 3.59 6.50
N VAL A 66 -26.66 4.51 5.60
CA VAL A 66 -25.83 5.71 5.33
C VAL A 66 -25.70 6.55 6.60
N SER A 67 -26.80 6.78 7.32
CA SER A 67 -26.77 7.53 8.57
C SER A 67 -25.92 6.86 9.63
N TYR A 68 -26.00 5.53 9.77
CA TYR A 68 -25.14 4.77 10.69
C TYR A 68 -23.66 5.00 10.40
N HIS A 69 -23.24 4.91 9.12
CA HIS A 69 -21.85 5.13 8.73
C HIS A 69 -21.38 6.56 9.02
N ILE A 70 -22.18 7.57 8.65
CA ILE A 70 -21.86 8.98 8.92
C ILE A 70 -21.66 9.21 10.41
N THR A 71 -22.58 8.71 11.25
CA THR A 71 -22.48 8.87 12.70
C THR A 71 -21.28 8.12 13.29
N ALA A 72 -20.98 6.92 12.80
CA ALA A 72 -19.82 6.14 13.23
C ALA A 72 -18.49 6.83 12.85
N ASP A 73 -18.40 7.40 11.65
CA ASP A 73 -17.22 8.12 11.17
C ASP A 73 -17.00 9.43 11.95
N ALA A 74 -18.08 10.16 12.25
CA ALA A 74 -18.03 11.33 13.10
C ALA A 74 -17.53 10.99 14.52
N LEU A 75 -18.05 9.91 15.12
CA LEU A 75 -17.59 9.40 16.41
C LEU A 75 -16.11 9.02 16.37
N ARG A 76 -15.68 8.30 15.32
CA ARG A 76 -14.27 7.90 15.15
C ARG A 76 -13.35 9.11 15.07
N THR A 77 -13.75 10.14 14.33
CA THR A 77 -12.98 11.37 14.15
C THR A 77 -12.83 12.09 15.49
N PHE A 78 -13.94 12.38 16.15
CA PHE A 78 -13.94 13.08 17.43
C PHE A 78 -13.21 12.28 18.53
N GLY A 79 -13.45 10.97 18.62
CA GLY A 79 -12.75 10.09 19.57
C GLY A 79 -11.25 10.04 19.34
N SER A 80 -10.81 10.06 18.07
CA SER A 80 -9.37 10.13 17.74
C SER A 80 -8.74 11.44 18.21
N ASP A 81 -9.45 12.55 18.10
CA ASP A 81 -8.97 13.86 18.58
C ASP A 81 -8.88 13.91 20.10
N LEU A 82 -9.85 13.33 20.82
CA LEU A 82 -9.76 13.18 22.27
C LEU A 82 -8.54 12.33 22.69
N ILE A 83 -8.23 11.24 21.98
CA ILE A 83 -7.02 10.44 22.26
C ILE A 83 -5.75 11.26 22.04
N LYS A 84 -5.69 12.14 21.02
CA LYS A 84 -4.55 13.05 20.82
C LYS A 84 -4.40 14.02 21.98
N VAL A 85 -5.49 14.57 22.49
CA VAL A 85 -5.47 15.46 23.67
C VAL A 85 -4.95 14.71 24.91
N ILE A 86 -5.38 13.47 25.14
CA ILE A 86 -4.89 12.65 26.26
C ILE A 86 -3.37 12.42 26.14
N LYS A 87 -2.88 12.08 24.94
CA LYS A 87 -1.44 11.91 24.68
C LYS A 87 -0.66 13.20 24.94
N ALA A 88 -1.14 14.32 24.41
CA ALA A 88 -0.51 15.62 24.62
C ALA A 88 -0.49 16.04 26.10
N TYR A 89 -1.55 15.72 26.86
CA TYR A 89 -1.61 15.97 28.29
C TYR A 89 -0.58 15.12 29.06
N ALA A 90 -0.48 13.82 28.75
CA ALA A 90 0.51 12.93 29.36
C ALA A 90 1.96 13.42 29.10
N GLU A 91 2.24 13.87 27.86
CA GLU A 91 3.54 14.39 27.46
C GLU A 91 3.86 15.73 28.14
N SER A 92 2.93 16.70 28.09
CA SER A 92 3.15 18.04 28.66
C SER A 92 3.29 18.04 30.19
N THR A 93 2.67 17.09 30.88
CA THR A 93 2.77 16.93 32.33
C THR A 93 3.84 15.93 32.76
N ASN A 94 4.52 15.28 31.81
CA ASN A 94 5.45 14.18 32.06
C ASN A 94 4.87 13.09 32.98
N ASN A 95 3.58 12.78 32.81
CA ASN A 95 2.85 11.86 33.68
C ASN A 95 2.29 10.66 32.89
N PRO A 96 2.95 9.50 32.94
CA PRO A 96 2.51 8.31 32.22
C PRO A 96 1.25 7.64 32.81
N THR A 97 0.84 7.97 34.05
CA THR A 97 -0.36 7.36 34.68
C THR A 97 -1.65 7.81 34.00
N VAL A 98 -1.60 8.88 33.21
CA VAL A 98 -2.71 9.38 32.40
C VAL A 98 -3.26 8.28 31.47
N TYR A 99 -2.39 7.44 30.89
CA TYR A 99 -2.80 6.36 30.00
C TYR A 99 -3.62 5.29 30.73
N SER A 100 -3.18 4.87 31.93
CA SER A 100 -3.95 3.93 32.76
C SER A 100 -5.27 4.51 33.24
N THR A 101 -5.32 5.80 33.61
CA THR A 101 -6.57 6.47 34.00
C THR A 101 -7.56 6.53 32.84
N ALA A 102 -7.06 6.78 31.62
CA ALA A 102 -7.86 6.79 30.41
C ALA A 102 -8.14 5.37 29.84
N SER A 103 -7.62 4.31 30.47
CA SER A 103 -7.73 2.92 29.99
C SER A 103 -7.26 2.73 28.53
N ILE A 104 -6.21 3.44 28.13
CA ILE A 104 -5.58 3.32 26.81
C ILE A 104 -4.13 2.84 26.95
N PRO A 105 -3.61 2.04 26.01
CA PRO A 105 -2.21 1.66 26.03
C PRO A 105 -1.33 2.89 25.74
N PRO A 106 -0.17 3.02 26.43
CA PRO A 106 0.80 4.06 26.10
C PRO A 106 1.36 3.86 24.68
N PRO A 107 1.86 4.94 24.03
CA PRO A 107 2.55 4.83 22.76
C PRO A 107 3.72 3.84 22.84
N ALA A 108 3.91 3.05 21.77
CA ALA A 108 5.07 2.18 21.67
C ALA A 108 6.36 3.02 21.62
N PRO A 109 7.44 2.61 22.32
CA PRO A 109 8.72 3.29 22.21
C PRO A 109 9.26 3.16 20.78
N PRO A 110 10.03 4.14 20.29
CA PRO A 110 10.71 4.01 19.01
C PRO A 110 11.66 2.82 19.05
N SER A 111 11.57 1.94 18.05
CA SER A 111 12.55 0.87 17.86
C SER A 111 13.74 1.41 17.06
N PRO A 112 14.98 1.02 17.40
CA PRO A 112 16.14 1.28 16.56
C PRO A 112 15.93 0.75 15.14
N ALA A 113 16.49 1.46 14.16
CA ALA A 113 16.57 0.97 12.80
C ALA A 113 17.48 -0.27 12.74
N GLY A 114 17.10 -1.28 11.95
CA GLY A 114 17.91 -2.48 11.76
C GLY A 114 19.23 -2.21 11.01
N PRO A 115 19.97 -3.25 10.60
CA PRO A 115 21.17 -3.08 9.76
C PRO A 115 20.89 -2.29 8.47
N PRO A 116 21.89 -1.58 7.92
CA PRO A 116 21.76 -0.95 6.61
C PRO A 116 21.67 -2.00 5.51
N ALA A 117 21.08 -1.64 4.37
CA ALA A 117 21.05 -2.54 3.21
C ALA A 117 22.45 -2.75 2.64
N GLN A 118 22.73 -3.97 2.20
CA GLN A 118 24.00 -4.30 1.54
C GLN A 118 24.19 -3.47 0.27
N PRO A 119 25.39 -2.90 0.02
CA PRO A 119 25.68 -2.26 -1.26
C PRO A 119 25.74 -3.29 -2.39
N THR A 120 25.18 -2.96 -3.54
CA THR A 120 25.08 -3.85 -4.71
C THR A 120 25.51 -3.13 -5.99
N ASP A 121 25.54 -3.86 -7.12
CA ASP A 121 25.88 -3.33 -8.44
C ASP A 121 27.18 -2.51 -8.45
N LEU A 122 28.23 -3.06 -7.82
CA LEU A 122 29.55 -2.46 -7.83
C LEU A 122 30.12 -2.47 -9.24
N ALA A 123 30.59 -1.31 -9.68
CA ALA A 123 31.24 -1.14 -10.97
C ALA A 123 32.47 -0.25 -10.83
N ALA A 124 33.48 -0.50 -11.67
CA ALA A 124 34.64 0.37 -11.82
C ALA A 124 34.79 0.86 -13.26
N GLN A 125 35.16 2.12 -13.38
CA GLN A 125 35.52 2.77 -14.63
C GLN A 125 36.95 3.29 -14.55
N LEU A 126 37.77 2.99 -15.56
CA LEU A 126 39.12 3.55 -15.66
C LEU A 126 39.05 5.04 -15.97
N LEU A 127 39.76 5.85 -15.19
CA LEU A 127 39.87 7.30 -15.37
C LEU A 127 41.11 7.67 -16.21
N PRO A 128 41.06 8.78 -16.96
CA PRO A 128 42.26 9.37 -17.55
C PRO A 128 43.29 9.65 -16.46
N GLY A 129 44.49 9.07 -16.59
CA GLY A 129 45.55 9.17 -15.56
C GLY A 129 45.75 7.91 -14.71
N GLY A 130 44.99 6.83 -14.94
CA GLY A 130 45.27 5.51 -14.35
C GLY A 130 44.56 5.22 -13.02
N GLY A 131 43.71 6.13 -12.54
CA GLY A 131 42.83 5.89 -11.39
C GLY A 131 41.55 5.13 -11.74
N LEU A 132 40.77 4.74 -10.74
CA LEU A 132 39.47 4.09 -10.91
C LEU A 132 38.35 4.92 -10.28
N ARG A 133 37.24 5.07 -11.00
CA ARG A 133 35.96 5.51 -10.43
C ARG A 133 35.11 4.30 -10.08
N LEU A 134 34.86 4.12 -8.79
CA LEU A 134 33.94 3.12 -8.25
C LEU A 134 32.54 3.71 -8.16
N THR A 135 31.53 2.95 -8.55
CA THR A 135 30.12 3.28 -8.34
C THR A 135 29.38 2.07 -7.78
N TRP A 136 28.33 2.30 -7.00
CA TRP A 136 27.50 1.25 -6.42
C TRP A 136 26.06 1.71 -6.21
N LYS A 137 25.15 0.76 -6.01
CA LYS A 137 23.81 1.00 -5.49
C LYS A 137 23.77 0.76 -3.98
N GLY A 138 22.88 1.47 -3.31
CA GLY A 138 22.70 1.41 -1.87
C GLY A 138 21.82 2.56 -1.37
N THR A 139 21.50 2.58 -0.08
CA THR A 139 20.71 3.66 0.55
C THR A 139 21.48 4.33 1.69
N ILE A 140 21.34 5.65 1.80
CA ILE A 140 21.84 6.46 2.94
C ILE A 140 20.71 6.83 3.91
N ALA A 141 19.52 6.21 3.73
CA ALA A 141 18.38 6.44 4.60
C ALA A 141 18.68 6.02 6.04
N GLN A 142 18.00 6.66 7.00
CA GLN A 142 18.16 6.41 8.43
C GLN A 142 19.64 6.50 8.85
N LYS A 143 20.32 7.56 8.39
CA LYS A 143 21.72 7.89 8.71
C LYS A 143 22.75 6.81 8.32
N ALA A 144 22.43 5.97 7.33
CA ALA A 144 23.41 5.03 6.79
C ALA A 144 24.46 5.75 5.94
N TYR A 145 25.69 5.25 5.95
CA TYR A 145 26.80 5.78 5.14
C TYR A 145 27.68 4.65 4.60
N PHE A 146 28.53 4.97 3.63
CA PHE A 146 29.41 3.99 2.99
C PHE A 146 30.88 4.29 3.31
N SER A 147 31.66 3.23 3.47
CA SER A 147 33.12 3.27 3.58
C SER A 147 33.73 2.38 2.51
N VAL A 148 34.71 2.90 1.78
CA VAL A 148 35.38 2.21 0.67
C VAL A 148 36.67 1.59 1.16
N TYR A 149 36.81 0.29 0.99
CA TYR A 149 37.99 -0.47 1.38
C TYR A 149 38.70 -1.01 0.14
N ARG A 150 40.04 -0.97 0.16
CA ARG A 150 40.89 -1.52 -0.89
C ARG A 150 41.96 -2.43 -0.31
N ARG A 151 42.24 -3.52 -1.03
CA ARG A 151 43.46 -4.32 -0.89
C ARG A 151 44.19 -4.31 -2.23
N ALA A 152 45.40 -3.75 -2.24
CA ALA A 152 46.26 -3.75 -3.43
C ALA A 152 47.00 -5.09 -3.58
N GLU A 153 47.54 -5.34 -4.77
CA GLU A 153 48.40 -6.49 -5.04
C GLU A 153 49.56 -6.59 -4.03
N GLY A 154 49.81 -7.78 -3.51
CA GLY A 154 50.82 -8.04 -2.48
C GLY A 154 50.43 -7.64 -1.05
N GLN A 155 49.29 -6.97 -0.84
CA GLN A 155 48.77 -6.70 0.50
C GLN A 155 47.90 -7.85 1.00
N THR A 156 47.96 -8.11 2.31
CA THR A 156 47.18 -9.18 2.95
C THR A 156 45.88 -8.66 3.58
N ALA A 157 45.79 -7.35 3.87
CA ALA A 157 44.65 -6.73 4.54
C ALA A 157 44.02 -5.62 3.69
N PHE A 158 42.72 -5.39 3.87
CA PHE A 158 42.03 -4.24 3.32
C PHE A 158 42.27 -3.00 4.18
N SER A 159 42.59 -1.87 3.54
CA SER A 159 42.68 -0.56 4.17
C SER A 159 41.47 0.30 3.79
N LEU A 160 40.96 1.08 4.76
CA LEU A 160 39.99 2.13 4.48
C LEU A 160 40.65 3.18 3.58
N LEU A 161 40.02 3.49 2.45
CA LEU A 161 40.42 4.62 1.62
C LEU A 161 39.69 5.88 2.07
N ASP A 162 38.37 5.85 2.06
CA ASP A 162 37.52 6.99 2.42
C ASP A 162 36.09 6.57 2.77
N SER A 163 35.30 7.48 3.33
CA SER A 163 33.85 7.33 3.56
C SER A 163 33.06 8.39 2.78
N PRO A 164 32.85 8.20 1.47
CA PRO A 164 32.24 9.20 0.60
C PRO A 164 30.76 9.42 0.93
N ALA A 165 30.31 10.67 0.80
CA ALA A 165 28.91 11.04 0.99
C ALA A 165 28.02 10.66 -0.22
N THR A 166 28.64 10.30 -1.35
CA THR A 166 27.95 9.90 -2.59
C THR A 166 28.17 8.41 -2.87
N LYS A 167 27.38 7.86 -3.79
CA LYS A 167 27.50 6.44 -4.21
C LYS A 167 28.56 6.23 -5.29
N SER A 168 29.61 7.04 -5.22
CA SER A 168 30.74 7.06 -6.15
C SER A 168 32.00 7.46 -5.41
N PHE A 169 33.14 6.89 -5.80
CA PHE A 169 34.44 7.23 -5.23
C PHE A 169 35.54 7.12 -6.30
N ASP A 170 36.40 8.12 -6.37
CA ASP A 170 37.54 8.12 -7.29
C ASP A 170 38.81 7.75 -6.53
N ASP A 171 39.33 6.56 -6.81
CA ASP A 171 40.61 6.12 -6.32
C ASP A 171 41.72 6.50 -7.30
N LEU A 172 42.39 7.63 -7.01
CA LEU A 172 43.54 8.12 -7.76
C LEU A 172 44.88 7.64 -7.16
N THR A 173 44.85 6.79 -6.14
CA THR A 173 46.02 6.38 -5.37
C THR A 173 46.54 4.99 -5.74
N ILE A 174 46.12 4.47 -6.89
CA ILE A 174 46.50 3.14 -7.36
C ILE A 174 47.96 3.20 -7.82
N PRO A 175 48.85 2.36 -7.28
CA PRO A 175 50.25 2.33 -7.70
C PRO A 175 50.38 1.99 -9.19
N ALA A 176 51.26 2.70 -9.90
CA ALA A 176 51.59 2.38 -11.28
C ALA A 176 52.18 0.95 -11.38
N GLY A 177 51.70 0.17 -12.34
CA GLY A 177 52.14 -1.21 -12.56
C GLY A 177 51.43 -2.26 -11.70
N ALA A 178 50.39 -1.91 -10.93
CA ALA A 178 49.53 -2.90 -10.28
C ALA A 178 48.81 -3.75 -11.34
N ASN A 179 48.80 -5.07 -11.16
CA ASN A 179 48.07 -6.01 -12.01
C ASN A 179 46.63 -6.22 -11.53
N SER A 180 46.38 -6.02 -10.23
CA SER A 180 45.02 -6.11 -9.68
C SER A 180 44.84 -5.32 -8.39
N VAL A 181 43.59 -4.95 -8.12
CA VAL A 181 43.13 -4.37 -6.86
C VAL A 181 41.78 -4.99 -6.50
N THR A 182 41.55 -5.24 -5.21
CA THR A 182 40.25 -5.71 -4.71
C THR A 182 39.61 -4.65 -3.84
N TYR A 183 38.31 -4.41 -4.04
CA TYR A 183 37.51 -3.48 -3.25
C TYR A 183 36.34 -4.19 -2.56
N PHE A 184 35.86 -3.59 -1.49
CA PHE A 184 34.46 -3.73 -1.06
C PHE A 184 33.95 -2.41 -0.52
N ILE A 185 32.64 -2.25 -0.56
CA ILE A 185 31.93 -1.11 0.01
C ILE A 185 31.24 -1.60 1.27
N GLN A 186 31.51 -0.97 2.40
CA GLN A 186 30.87 -1.29 3.67
C GLN A 186 29.75 -0.27 3.95
N ALA A 187 28.51 -0.74 4.03
CA ALA A 187 27.42 0.05 4.57
C ALA A 187 27.48 0.05 6.10
N ARG A 188 27.32 1.23 6.70
CA ARG A 188 27.39 1.44 8.13
C ARG A 188 26.18 2.18 8.64
N ARG A 189 25.70 1.76 9.81
CA ARG A 189 24.71 2.47 10.64
C ARG A 189 24.99 2.08 12.09
N ASP A 190 25.22 3.05 12.97
CA ASP A 190 25.56 2.79 14.37
C ASP A 190 26.70 1.75 14.47
N ASP A 191 26.43 0.59 15.07
CA ASP A 191 27.38 -0.55 15.16
C ASP A 191 27.24 -1.58 14.04
N PHE A 192 26.20 -1.48 13.21
CA PHE A 192 26.02 -2.39 12.08
C PHE A 192 27.05 -2.13 10.98
N ARG A 193 27.62 -3.23 10.48
CA ARG A 193 28.55 -3.28 9.35
C ARG A 193 28.03 -4.33 8.38
N VAL A 194 27.78 -3.92 7.14
CA VAL A 194 27.32 -4.82 6.08
C VAL A 194 28.20 -4.59 4.86
N ASP A 195 29.01 -5.59 4.52
CA ASP A 195 29.93 -5.54 3.40
C ASP A 195 29.21 -5.91 2.10
N SER A 196 29.56 -5.22 1.02
CA SER A 196 29.24 -5.70 -0.33
C SER A 196 30.01 -6.98 -0.64
N ALA A 197 29.66 -7.63 -1.76
CA ALA A 197 30.56 -8.59 -2.37
C ALA A 197 31.93 -7.95 -2.66
N TYR A 198 33.01 -8.75 -2.55
CA TYR A 198 34.34 -8.32 -2.97
C TYR A 198 34.39 -8.17 -4.49
N PHE A 199 34.96 -7.06 -4.94
CA PHE A 199 35.02 -6.68 -6.34
C PHE A 199 36.49 -6.50 -6.75
N GLN A 200 37.01 -7.44 -7.54
CA GLN A 200 38.38 -7.39 -8.04
C GLN A 200 38.44 -6.80 -9.44
N VAL A 201 39.30 -5.81 -9.61
CA VAL A 201 39.65 -5.22 -10.91
C VAL A 201 41.02 -5.72 -11.30
N ASN A 202 41.12 -6.33 -12.48
CA ASN A 202 42.39 -6.75 -13.08
C ASN A 202 42.78 -5.76 -14.17
N PHE A 203 44.03 -5.33 -14.17
CA PHE A 203 44.61 -4.47 -15.19
C PHE A 203 45.36 -5.34 -16.20
N GLY A 204 44.95 -5.29 -17.47
CA GLY A 204 45.61 -6.02 -18.56
C GLY A 204 46.51 -5.12 -19.40
N SER A 205 47.57 -5.68 -19.99
CA SER A 205 48.47 -5.01 -20.94
C SER A 205 47.93 -4.94 -22.39
N GLY A 206 46.63 -5.19 -22.59
CA GLY A 206 45.95 -5.05 -23.88
C GLY A 206 44.86 -3.97 -23.79
N ALA A 207 44.79 -3.10 -24.80
CA ALA A 207 43.87 -1.97 -24.86
C ALA A 207 42.42 -2.31 -24.44
N GLY A 208 41.94 -1.61 -23.41
CA GLY A 208 40.55 -1.65 -22.94
C GLY A 208 40.40 -2.29 -21.56
N ALA A 209 40.20 -1.48 -20.52
CA ALA A 209 39.83 -1.98 -19.21
C ALA A 209 38.55 -2.83 -19.31
N VAL A 210 38.65 -4.13 -19.02
CA VAL A 210 37.50 -5.02 -19.00
C VAL A 210 36.68 -4.71 -17.75
N VAL A 211 35.48 -4.14 -17.95
CA VAL A 211 34.43 -4.08 -16.94
C VAL A 211 34.08 -5.53 -16.59
N THR A 212 34.59 -6.02 -15.47
CA THR A 212 34.28 -7.36 -15.00
C THR A 212 33.17 -7.26 -13.95
N THR A 213 31.91 -7.35 -14.38
CA THR A 213 30.80 -7.60 -13.44
C THR A 213 30.88 -9.06 -12.99
N LEU A 214 31.59 -9.34 -11.89
CA LEU A 214 31.47 -10.63 -11.20
C LEU A 214 30.41 -10.51 -10.11
N SER A 215 29.17 -10.85 -10.47
CA SER A 215 28.17 -11.21 -9.47
C SER A 215 28.47 -12.64 -9.00
N MET A 216 29.02 -12.80 -7.81
CA MET A 216 28.89 -14.07 -7.08
C MET A 216 27.83 -13.89 -6.01
N ALA A 217 26.68 -14.51 -6.25
CA ALA A 217 25.64 -14.72 -5.25
C ALA A 217 26.09 -15.84 -4.31
N ALA A 218 25.97 -15.60 -3.01
CA ALA A 218 25.81 -16.61 -1.98
C ALA A 218 24.58 -16.23 -1.16
#